data_AF-A0A2N1Q639-F1
#
_entry.id   AF-A0A2N1Q639-F1
#
_cell.length_a   1.000
_cell.length_b   1.000
_cell.length_c   1.000
_cell.angle_alpha   90.00
_cell.angle_beta   90.00
_cell.angle_gamma   90.00
#
_symmetry.space_group_name_H-M   'P 1'
#
loop_
_entity.id
_entity.type
_entity.pdbx_description
1 polymer ?
#
loop_
_entity_poly.entity_id
_entity_poly.type
_entity_poly.pdbx_seq_one_letter_code
_entity_poly.pdbx_strand_id
1 'polypeptide(L)'
;EDSNIVRPMNFRNAPGKGYITVNYNGQKLLVINALGRTFMNPNIDDPFTGIKAIIENEKADFSFVDFHAEATSEKVALGHYLDGIANVVVGTHTHIPTADDRALPNGTLYITDVGMTGPLNGVIGVSKEIVLDRFLNGFATPNEVAPGPKQLNAVILDLVKKTIQRIHIESETV
;
A
#
# COMPACT_ATOMS: atom_id res chain seq x y z
N GLU A 1 7.08 16.46 16.15
CA GLU A 1 5.61 16.50 16.06
C GLU A 1 5.12 16.91 14.67
N ASP A 2 5.97 17.54 13.84
CA ASP A 2 5.64 17.98 12.46
C ASP A 2 5.92 16.97 11.34
N SER A 3 6.25 15.73 11.66
CA SER A 3 6.55 14.71 10.64
C SER A 3 5.26 14.08 10.10
N ASN A 4 5.05 14.16 8.78
CA ASN A 4 3.95 13.49 8.07
C ASN A 4 4.23 12.00 7.90
N ILE A 5 4.29 11.27 9.01
CA ILE A 5 4.55 9.83 9.06
C ILE A 5 3.35 9.12 9.69
N VAL A 6 2.87 8.08 9.00
CA VAL A 6 1.85 7.15 9.50
C VAL A 6 2.41 5.73 9.55
N ARG A 7 1.88 4.93 10.47
CA ARG A 7 2.13 3.49 10.60
C ARG A 7 0.79 2.74 10.46
N PRO A 8 0.77 1.40 10.36
CA PRO A 8 -0.50 0.68 10.26
C PRO A 8 -1.38 0.92 11.48
N MET A 9 -2.61 1.41 11.28
CA MET A 9 -3.50 1.87 12.34
C MET A 9 -3.93 0.76 13.31
N ASN A 10 -3.95 -0.49 12.83
CA ASN A 10 -4.47 -1.65 13.55
C ASN A 10 -3.47 -2.35 14.49
N PHE A 11 -2.33 -1.72 14.80
CA PHE A 11 -1.51 -2.12 15.95
C PHE A 11 -1.99 -1.49 17.26
N ARG A 12 -2.29 -2.34 18.25
CA ARG A 12 -2.62 -1.93 19.62
C ARG A 12 -1.40 -1.33 20.30
N ASN A 13 -1.50 -0.08 20.77
CA ASN A 13 -0.48 0.61 21.55
C ASN A 13 0.89 0.80 20.86
N ALA A 14 0.98 0.73 19.53
CA ALA A 14 2.21 1.04 18.82
C ALA A 14 2.45 2.57 18.78
N PRO A 15 3.71 3.03 18.95
CA PRO A 15 4.07 4.44 18.80
C PRO A 15 3.67 5.00 17.42
N GLY A 16 3.47 6.31 17.37
CA GLY A 16 3.08 7.01 16.13
C GLY A 16 1.57 6.94 15.84
N LYS A 17 1.18 7.44 14.67
CA LYS A 17 -0.23 7.61 14.28
C LYS A 17 -0.62 6.62 13.18
N GLY A 18 -1.85 6.11 13.25
CA GLY A 18 -2.42 5.25 12.21
C GLY A 18 -2.85 5.99 10.94
N TYR A 19 -3.10 7.29 11.09
CA TYR A 19 -3.57 8.18 10.05
C TYR A 19 -3.16 9.63 10.34
N ILE A 20 -3.19 10.47 9.30
CA ILE A 20 -3.03 11.93 9.40
C ILE A 20 -3.97 12.62 8.43
N THR A 21 -4.33 13.87 8.72
CA THR A 21 -5.04 14.73 7.78
C THR A 21 -4.09 15.83 7.31
N VAL A 22 -3.84 15.87 6.01
CA VAL A 22 -2.99 16.87 5.35
C VAL A 22 -3.88 17.90 4.67
N ASN A 23 -3.58 19.19 4.83
CA ASN A 23 -4.25 20.25 4.09
C ASN A 23 -3.36 20.67 2.91
N TYR A 24 -3.92 20.60 1.71
CA TYR A 24 -3.26 21.08 0.49
C TYR A 24 -4.24 21.88 -0.35
N ASN A 25 -3.88 23.11 -0.73
CA ASN A 25 -4.73 24.02 -1.49
C ASN A 25 -6.15 24.19 -0.91
N GLY A 26 -6.27 24.16 0.43
CA GLY A 26 -7.55 24.32 1.13
C GLY A 26 -8.41 23.05 1.20
N GLN A 27 -7.95 21.93 0.64
CA GLN A 27 -8.61 20.63 0.71
C GLN A 27 -7.90 19.74 1.73
N LYS A 28 -8.68 19.01 2.53
CA LYS A 28 -8.22 18.08 3.54
C LYS A 28 -8.19 16.65 2.98
N LEU A 29 -7.01 16.05 2.96
CA LEU A 29 -6.78 14.66 2.61
C LEU A 29 -6.46 13.84 3.86
N LEU A 30 -7.33 12.90 4.20
CA LEU A 30 -7.10 11.90 5.23
C LEU A 30 -6.28 10.74 4.65
N VAL A 31 -5.07 10.53 5.17
CA VAL A 31 -4.17 9.44 4.77
C VAL A 31 -4.15 8.40 5.88
N ILE A 32 -4.50 7.16 5.54
CA ILE A 32 -4.61 6.03 6.46
C ILE A 32 -3.68 4.92 5.97
N ASN A 33 -2.90 4.33 6.89
CA ASN A 33 -2.17 3.10 6.61
C ASN A 33 -2.75 1.97 7.46
N ALA A 34 -2.87 0.78 6.91
CA ALA A 34 -3.37 -0.41 7.61
C ALA A 34 -2.67 -1.68 7.13
N LEU A 35 -2.59 -2.69 8.01
CA LEU A 35 -1.95 -3.97 7.72
C LEU A 35 -3.00 -5.06 7.49
N GLY A 36 -2.80 -5.90 6.47
CA GLY A 36 -3.55 -7.14 6.29
C GLY A 36 -3.19 -8.19 7.35
N ARG A 37 -4.00 -9.24 7.45
CA ARG A 37 -3.81 -10.33 8.43
C ARG A 37 -3.47 -11.65 7.77
N THR A 38 -3.98 -11.90 6.58
CA THR A 38 -3.83 -13.19 5.90
C THR A 38 -2.40 -13.36 5.40
N PHE A 39 -1.73 -14.45 5.77
CA PHE A 39 -0.30 -14.70 5.56
C PHE A 39 0.65 -13.69 6.25
N MET A 40 0.12 -12.85 7.14
CA MET A 40 0.86 -11.84 7.90
C MET A 40 0.68 -12.06 9.41
N ASN A 41 0.79 -11.01 10.22
CA ASN A 41 0.54 -11.10 11.66
C ASN A 41 -0.98 -11.10 11.93
N PRO A 42 -1.58 -12.22 12.39
CA PRO A 42 -3.01 -12.26 12.68
C PRO A 42 -3.37 -11.54 13.99
N ASN A 43 -2.40 -11.22 14.85
CA ASN A 43 -2.60 -10.63 16.18
C ASN A 43 -2.66 -9.09 16.15
N ILE A 44 -3.43 -8.56 15.21
CA ILE A 44 -3.68 -7.12 15.05
C ILE A 44 -5.19 -6.88 14.95
N ASP A 45 -5.63 -5.64 15.16
CA ASP A 45 -7.04 -5.30 15.05
C ASP A 45 -7.56 -5.45 13.60
N ASP A 46 -8.88 -5.57 13.48
CA ASP A 46 -9.52 -5.76 12.18
C ASP A 46 -9.33 -4.52 11.29
N PRO A 47 -8.65 -4.64 10.13
CA PRO A 47 -8.42 -3.49 9.27
C PRO A 47 -9.72 -2.95 8.65
N PHE A 48 -10.71 -3.82 8.38
CA PHE A 48 -11.97 -3.44 7.73
C PHE A 48 -12.73 -2.42 8.58
N THR A 49 -13.15 -2.84 9.79
CA THR A 49 -13.93 -2.00 10.69
C THR A 49 -13.14 -0.80 11.19
N GLY A 50 -11.83 -0.95 11.44
CA GLY A 50 -10.99 0.15 11.90
C GLY A 50 -10.82 1.27 10.85
N ILE A 51 -10.60 0.93 9.56
CA ILE A 51 -10.47 1.96 8.51
C ILE A 51 -11.78 2.71 8.37
N LYS A 52 -12.90 1.98 8.30
CA LYS A 52 -14.23 2.58 8.18
C LYS A 52 -14.52 3.54 9.34
N ALA A 53 -14.23 3.13 10.57
CA ALA A 53 -14.43 3.97 11.75
C ALA A 53 -13.58 5.25 11.71
N ILE A 54 -12.35 5.19 11.21
CA ILE A 54 -11.51 6.39 11.05
C ILE A 54 -12.14 7.34 10.02
N ILE A 55 -12.52 6.83 8.85
CA ILE A 55 -13.13 7.66 7.79
C ILE A 55 -14.43 8.32 8.26
N GLU A 56 -15.27 7.61 9.02
CA GLU A 56 -16.56 8.13 9.50
C GLU A 56 -16.41 9.20 10.59
N ASN A 57 -15.33 9.16 11.38
CA ASN A 57 -15.10 10.10 12.48
C ASN A 57 -14.30 11.34 12.06
N GLU A 58 -13.48 11.23 11.03
CA GLU A 58 -12.61 12.32 10.58
C GLU A 58 -13.26 13.17 9.48
N LYS A 59 -13.27 14.50 9.66
CA LYS A 59 -13.82 15.44 8.67
C LYS A 59 -12.75 15.83 7.65
N ALA A 60 -12.69 15.09 6.54
CA ALA A 60 -11.83 15.36 5.39
C ALA A 60 -12.64 15.42 4.09
N ASP A 61 -12.11 16.12 3.08
CA ASP A 61 -12.72 16.19 1.74
C ASP A 61 -12.46 14.89 0.96
N PHE A 62 -11.30 14.27 1.20
CA PHE A 62 -10.89 13.02 0.58
C PHE A 62 -10.22 12.08 1.58
N SER A 63 -10.30 10.77 1.30
CA SER A 63 -9.62 9.71 2.03
C SER A 63 -8.74 8.86 1.11
N PHE A 64 -7.55 8.54 1.59
CA PHE A 64 -6.57 7.68 0.93
C PHE A 64 -6.15 6.57 1.88
N VAL A 65 -6.36 5.33 1.46
CA VAL A 65 -6.02 4.14 2.23
C VAL A 65 -4.87 3.41 1.53
N ASP A 66 -3.74 3.30 2.20
CA ASP A 66 -2.68 2.34 1.88
C ASP A 66 -2.90 1.06 2.70
N PHE A 67 -3.28 -0.01 2.01
CA PHE A 67 -3.50 -1.31 2.61
C PHE A 67 -2.34 -2.25 2.32
N HIS A 68 -1.44 -2.35 3.30
CA HIS A 68 -0.24 -3.16 3.23
C HIS A 68 -0.57 -4.62 3.58
N ALA A 69 -0.75 -5.48 2.56
CA ALA A 69 -1.29 -6.82 2.74
C ALA A 69 -0.68 -7.85 1.77
N GLU A 70 -0.66 -9.12 2.13
CA GLU A 70 -0.16 -10.20 1.26
C GLU A 70 -1.28 -10.78 0.38
N ALA A 71 -2.38 -11.22 0.99
CA ALA A 71 -3.43 -11.92 0.27
C ALA A 71 -4.23 -10.99 -0.65
N THR A 72 -4.23 -11.29 -1.96
CA THR A 72 -5.03 -10.58 -2.96
C THR A 72 -6.53 -10.61 -2.62
N SER A 73 -7.03 -11.72 -2.08
CA SER A 73 -8.42 -11.84 -1.62
C SER A 73 -8.77 -10.85 -0.51
N GLU A 74 -7.88 -10.64 0.46
CA GLU A 74 -8.08 -9.67 1.54
C GLU A 74 -8.08 -8.23 1.00
N LYS A 75 -7.19 -7.92 0.05
CA LYS A 75 -7.13 -6.62 -0.61
C LYS A 75 -8.38 -6.31 -1.43
N VAL A 76 -8.82 -7.25 -2.26
CA VAL A 76 -10.02 -7.08 -3.10
C VAL A 76 -11.27 -6.98 -2.24
N ALA A 77 -11.38 -7.80 -1.19
CA ALA A 77 -12.47 -7.72 -0.23
C ALA A 77 -12.52 -6.36 0.47
N LEU A 78 -11.38 -5.81 0.90
CA LEU A 78 -11.33 -4.48 1.52
C LEU A 78 -11.72 -3.38 0.54
N GLY A 79 -11.24 -3.45 -0.71
CA GLY A 79 -11.64 -2.52 -1.77
C GLY A 79 -13.15 -2.47 -1.95
N HIS A 80 -13.81 -3.64 -2.05
CA HIS A 80 -15.27 -3.71 -2.13
C HIS A 80 -15.98 -3.26 -0.85
N TYR A 81 -15.43 -3.57 0.33
CA TYR A 81 -16.01 -3.15 1.61
C TYR A 81 -16.03 -1.63 1.78
N LEU A 82 -15.00 -0.95 1.26
CA LEU A 82 -14.85 0.50 1.34
C LEU A 82 -15.36 1.26 0.09
N ASP A 83 -15.95 0.55 -0.89
CA ASP A 83 -16.42 1.18 -2.14
C ASP A 83 -17.58 2.15 -1.87
N GLY A 84 -17.35 3.43 -2.17
CA GLY A 84 -18.27 4.54 -1.86
C GLY A 84 -18.09 5.13 -0.46
N ILE A 85 -17.24 4.53 0.40
CA ILE A 85 -16.87 5.05 1.72
C ILE A 85 -15.51 5.77 1.62
N ALA A 86 -14.52 5.13 1.01
CA ALA A 86 -13.20 5.71 0.78
C ALA A 86 -13.11 6.31 -0.63
N ASN A 87 -12.27 7.32 -0.84
CA ASN A 87 -12.00 7.82 -2.21
C ASN A 87 -10.97 6.96 -2.93
N VAL A 88 -9.97 6.46 -2.20
CA VAL A 88 -8.88 5.65 -2.75
C VAL A 88 -8.53 4.51 -1.79
N VAL A 89 -8.36 3.31 -2.34
CA VAL A 89 -7.76 2.16 -1.67
C VAL A 89 -6.67 1.59 -2.57
N VAL A 90 -5.40 1.76 -2.19
CA VAL A 90 -4.26 1.15 -2.88
C VAL A 90 -3.67 0.04 -2.03
N GLY A 91 -3.33 -1.09 -2.63
CA GLY A 91 -2.56 -2.11 -1.95
C GLY A 91 -1.05 -1.90 -2.11
N THR A 92 -0.30 -2.35 -1.11
CA THR A 92 1.17 -2.47 -1.13
C THR A 92 1.58 -3.82 -0.50
N HIS A 93 2.89 -4.09 -0.41
CA HIS A 93 3.57 -5.25 0.22
C HIS A 93 4.19 -6.25 -0.75
N THR A 94 3.51 -6.63 -1.84
CA THR A 94 3.96 -7.78 -2.66
C THR A 94 5.13 -7.44 -3.59
N HIS A 95 5.42 -6.14 -3.73
CA HIS A 95 6.49 -5.56 -4.55
C HIS A 95 6.30 -5.72 -6.07
N ILE A 96 5.24 -6.39 -6.53
CA ILE A 96 4.95 -6.58 -7.96
C ILE A 96 3.70 -5.76 -8.32
N PRO A 97 3.79 -4.79 -9.25
CA PRO A 97 2.65 -3.98 -9.63
C PRO A 97 1.57 -4.83 -10.30
N THR A 98 0.30 -4.59 -9.96
CA THR A 98 -0.84 -5.24 -10.61
C THR A 98 -1.38 -4.37 -11.76
N ALA A 99 -2.16 -4.98 -12.66
CA ALA A 99 -2.76 -4.33 -13.82
C ALA A 99 -4.30 -4.21 -13.71
N ASP A 100 -4.79 -4.12 -12.47
CA ASP A 100 -6.21 -4.09 -12.13
C ASP A 100 -6.69 -2.71 -11.63
N ASP A 101 -5.93 -1.65 -11.93
CA ASP A 101 -6.27 -0.29 -11.55
C ASP A 101 -7.59 0.16 -12.19
N ARG A 102 -8.54 0.60 -11.34
CA ARG A 102 -9.89 0.98 -11.81
C ARG A 102 -10.61 1.85 -10.80
N ALA A 103 -11.71 2.46 -11.25
CA ALA A 103 -12.80 2.84 -10.36
C ALA A 103 -13.70 1.63 -10.08
N LEU A 104 -14.07 1.44 -8.82
CA LEU A 104 -15.09 0.49 -8.39
C LEU A 104 -16.51 1.06 -8.64
N PRO A 105 -17.57 0.23 -8.58
CA PRO A 105 -18.93 0.65 -8.95
C PRO A 105 -19.44 1.92 -8.25
N ASN A 106 -19.08 2.15 -6.98
CA ASN A 106 -19.48 3.36 -6.24
C ASN A 106 -18.42 4.48 -6.30
N GLY A 107 -17.38 4.31 -7.11
CA GLY A 107 -16.43 5.35 -7.49
C GLY A 107 -15.17 5.43 -6.64
N THR A 108 -14.90 4.45 -5.77
CA THR A 108 -13.60 4.34 -5.09
C THR A 108 -12.52 3.92 -6.10
N LEU A 109 -11.39 4.62 -6.11
CA LEU A 109 -10.23 4.24 -6.91
C LEU A 109 -9.47 3.10 -6.24
N TYR A 110 -9.11 2.08 -7.02
CA TYR A 110 -8.57 0.84 -6.49
C TYR A 110 -7.42 0.30 -7.35
N ILE A 111 -6.44 -0.33 -6.70
CA ILE A 111 -5.41 -1.20 -7.29
C ILE A 111 -4.95 -2.23 -6.24
N THR A 112 -4.75 -3.49 -6.64
CA THR A 112 -4.32 -4.57 -5.71
C THR A 112 -2.88 -4.39 -5.22
N ASP A 113 -1.92 -4.00 -6.05
CA ASP A 113 -0.60 -3.62 -5.55
C ASP A 113 0.02 -2.55 -6.45
N VAL A 114 0.48 -1.46 -5.84
CA VAL A 114 1.19 -0.40 -6.55
C VAL A 114 2.54 -0.90 -7.07
N GLY A 115 3.13 -1.91 -6.45
CA GLY A 115 4.47 -2.39 -6.75
C GLY A 115 5.56 -1.67 -5.95
N MET A 116 6.81 -2.09 -6.17
CA MET A 116 7.98 -1.56 -5.46
C MET A 116 8.68 -0.44 -6.24
N THR A 117 9.28 0.51 -5.52
CA THR A 117 10.37 1.33 -6.05
C THR A 117 11.69 0.81 -5.47
N GLY A 118 12.60 0.32 -6.31
CA GLY A 118 13.78 -0.41 -5.86
C GLY A 118 14.47 -1.21 -6.96
N PRO A 119 15.33 -2.19 -6.63
CA PRO A 119 16.07 -2.97 -7.61
C PRO A 119 15.15 -3.70 -8.60
N LEU A 120 15.47 -3.61 -9.90
CA LEU A 120 14.71 -4.26 -10.98
C LEU A 120 15.02 -5.76 -11.06
N ASN A 121 16.30 -6.12 -10.98
CA ASN A 121 16.79 -7.48 -11.26
C ASN A 121 16.99 -8.35 -10.01
N GLY A 122 16.50 -7.90 -8.85
CA GLY A 122 16.48 -8.69 -7.62
C GLY A 122 15.23 -9.57 -7.53
N VAL A 123 15.18 -10.41 -6.49
CA VAL A 123 13.97 -11.13 -6.10
C VAL A 123 13.33 -10.33 -4.96
N ILE A 124 12.26 -9.59 -5.27
CA ILE A 124 11.51 -8.76 -4.29
C ILE A 124 12.43 -7.72 -3.61
N GLY A 125 13.47 -7.25 -4.32
CA GLY A 125 14.45 -6.27 -3.86
C GLY A 125 15.74 -6.86 -3.25
N VAL A 126 15.80 -8.18 -3.07
CA VAL A 126 16.97 -8.90 -2.54
C VAL A 126 17.83 -9.48 -3.66
N SER A 127 19.14 -9.58 -3.47
CA SER A 127 20.06 -10.27 -4.40
C SER A 127 19.54 -11.68 -4.73
N LYS A 128 19.42 -11.96 -6.03
CA LYS A 128 18.74 -13.17 -6.53
C LYS A 128 19.42 -14.46 -6.05
N GLU A 129 20.74 -14.46 -5.95
CA GLU A 129 21.54 -15.61 -5.51
C GLU A 129 21.16 -16.04 -4.08
N ILE A 130 20.97 -15.08 -3.18
CA ILE A 130 20.57 -15.33 -1.77
C ILE A 130 19.19 -15.99 -1.71
N VAL A 131 18.24 -15.49 -2.47
CA VAL A 131 16.87 -16.00 -2.46
C VAL A 131 16.78 -17.37 -3.14
N LEU A 132 17.50 -17.55 -4.25
CA LEU A 132 17.57 -18.84 -4.95
C LEU A 132 18.21 -19.92 -4.06
N ASP A 133 19.31 -19.61 -3.38
CA ASP A 133 19.95 -20.52 -2.44
C ASP A 133 18.99 -20.96 -1.33
N ARG A 134 18.20 -20.02 -0.78
CA ARG A 134 17.17 -20.32 0.22
C ARG A 134 16.12 -21.29 -0.29
N PHE A 135 15.62 -21.10 -1.51
CA PHE A 135 14.60 -22.00 -2.09
C PHE A 135 15.16 -23.36 -2.49
N LEU A 136 16.42 -23.42 -2.94
CA LEU A 136 17.05 -24.66 -3.40
C LEU A 136 17.59 -25.51 -2.24
N ASN A 137 18.17 -24.85 -1.23
CA ASN A 137 18.93 -25.53 -0.17
C ASN A 137 18.29 -25.41 1.22
N GLY A 138 17.28 -24.57 1.40
CA GLY A 138 16.45 -24.53 2.62
C GLY A 138 17.07 -23.80 3.82
N PHE A 139 18.21 -23.12 3.66
CA PHE A 139 18.79 -22.26 4.69
C PHE A 139 18.91 -20.81 4.21
N ALA A 140 18.90 -19.87 5.15
CA ALA A 140 18.92 -18.45 4.84
C ALA A 140 20.25 -17.81 5.24
N THR A 141 20.83 -17.05 4.32
CA THR A 141 21.82 -16.01 4.64
C THR A 141 21.11 -14.66 4.80
N PRO A 142 21.75 -13.67 5.46
CA PRO A 142 21.19 -12.33 5.59
C PRO A 142 20.84 -11.73 4.22
N ASN A 143 19.71 -11.03 4.13
CA ASN A 143 19.32 -10.37 2.89
C ASN A 143 20.28 -9.22 2.56
N GLU A 144 20.64 -9.11 1.29
CA GLU A 144 21.35 -7.95 0.73
C GLU A 144 20.49 -7.32 -0.36
N VAL A 145 20.49 -5.98 -0.45
CA VAL A 145 19.77 -5.26 -1.50
C VAL A 145 20.43 -5.55 -2.84
N ALA A 146 19.63 -5.96 -3.83
CA ALA A 146 20.18 -6.27 -5.15
C ALA A 146 20.80 -5.01 -5.80
N PRO A 147 22.00 -5.11 -6.40
CA PRO A 147 22.60 -4.01 -7.14
C PRO A 147 21.98 -3.87 -8.54
N GLY A 148 22.39 -2.83 -9.27
CA GLY A 148 22.07 -2.64 -10.68
C GLY A 148 20.87 -1.72 -10.93
N PRO A 149 20.21 -1.86 -12.10
CA PRO A 149 19.10 -1.01 -12.50
C PRO A 149 17.95 -1.04 -11.48
N LYS A 150 17.24 0.08 -11.39
CA LYS A 150 16.09 0.24 -10.50
C LYS A 150 14.82 0.47 -11.31
N GLN A 151 13.71 0.21 -10.63
CA GLN A 151 12.36 0.51 -11.09
C GLN A 151 11.69 1.48 -10.14
N LEU A 152 10.78 2.30 -10.67
CA LEU A 152 9.82 3.10 -9.93
C LEU A 152 8.43 2.65 -10.35
N ASN A 153 7.64 2.26 -9.36
CA ASN A 153 6.21 2.02 -9.53
C ASN A 153 5.42 3.00 -8.69
N ALA A 154 4.40 3.62 -9.29
CA ALA A 154 3.53 4.58 -8.63
C ALA A 154 2.14 4.61 -9.29
N VAL A 155 1.20 5.31 -8.65
CA VAL A 155 -0.10 5.64 -9.24
C VAL A 155 -0.33 7.15 -9.20
N ILE A 156 -0.85 7.70 -10.29
CA ILE A 156 -1.35 9.07 -10.36
C ILE A 156 -2.87 9.02 -10.22
N LEU A 157 -3.40 9.85 -9.31
CA LEU A 157 -4.80 9.85 -8.93
C LEU A 157 -5.39 11.25 -9.17
N ASP A 158 -6.53 11.30 -9.84
CA ASP A 158 -7.39 12.50 -9.89
C ASP A 158 -8.68 12.18 -9.13
N LEU A 159 -8.83 12.78 -7.95
CA LEU A 159 -9.95 12.49 -7.04
C LEU A 159 -11.26 13.17 -7.47
N VAL A 160 -11.19 14.18 -8.33
CA VAL A 160 -12.37 14.89 -8.86
C VAL A 160 -12.89 14.18 -10.11
N LYS A 161 -12.00 13.87 -11.06
CA LYS A 161 -12.35 13.10 -12.27
C LYS A 161 -12.50 11.61 -12.00
N LYS A 162 -12.07 11.14 -10.81
CA LYS A 162 -12.06 9.73 -10.41
C LYS A 162 -11.31 8.87 -11.42
N THR A 163 -10.06 9.24 -11.69
CA THR A 163 -9.17 8.47 -12.55
C THR A 163 -7.93 8.01 -11.79
N ILE A 164 -7.47 6.81 -12.12
CA ILE A 164 -6.22 6.22 -11.66
C ILE A 164 -5.36 5.88 -12.88
N GLN A 165 -4.06 6.14 -12.81
CA GLN A 165 -3.10 5.80 -13.84
C GLN A 165 -1.85 5.21 -13.20
N ARG A 166 -1.47 3.99 -13.58
CA ARG A 166 -0.21 3.38 -13.16
C ARG A 166 0.99 4.00 -13.88
N ILE A 167 2.08 4.13 -13.15
CA ILE A 167 3.40 4.56 -13.63
C ILE A 167 4.38 3.44 -13.35
N HIS A 168 5.11 3.03 -14.39
CA HIS A 168 6.21 2.10 -14.31
C HIS A 168 7.38 2.66 -15.11
N ILE A 169 8.52 2.87 -14.45
CA ILE A 169 9.73 3.44 -15.04
C ILE A 169 10.90 2.56 -14.63
N GLU A 170 11.76 2.21 -15.59
CA GLU A 170 13.02 1.51 -15.36
C GLU A 170 14.18 2.44 -15.70
N SER A 171 15.26 2.38 -14.92
CA SER A 171 16.45 3.20 -15.17
C SER A 171 17.70 2.60 -14.52
N GLU A 172 18.86 2.80 -15.14
CA GLU A 172 20.16 2.49 -14.53
C GLU A 172 20.55 3.48 -13.42
N THR A 173 19.94 4.67 -13.37
CA THR A 173 20.33 5.77 -12.47
C THR A 173 19.26 6.23 -11.48
N VAL A 174 18.00 5.78 -11.63
CA VAL A 174 17.02 5.91 -10.54
C VAL A 174 17.55 5.10 -9.36
#